data_AF-A0A3N0BYX2-F1
#
_entry.id   AF-A0A3N0BYX2-F1
#
_cell.length_a   1.000
_cell.length_b   1.000
_cell.length_c   1.000
_cell.angle_alpha   90.00
_cell.angle_beta   90.00
_cell.angle_gamma   90.00
#
_symmetry.space_group_name_H-M   'P 1'
#
loop_
_entity.id
_entity.type
_entity.pdbx_description
1 polymer ?
#
loop_
_entity_poly.entity_id
_entity_poly.type
_entity_poly.pdbx_seq_one_letter_code
_entity_poly.pdbx_strand_id
1 'polypeptide(L)'
;MDRRLRRAPDAEWVLMYRLGLSRKRIAELVRVHPAVVGYHLVIARRRDPGLETAHHAAAAARTSPSPRSLTSMEEIIAWITAEGRLPRGHSENRCERSMARWLSDRRREAADGTLDPAYSEGLARVPEWAGNHRAAADDARWNERLAQLVDFRAEGNDWPRHHHYASEREHTLGVWIHTQRYKRRRGDLDPARIKLLDKTNPGWQTGRTRGRPPR
;
A
#
# COMPACT_ATOMS: atom_id res chain seq x y z
N MET A 1 8.32 42.98 19.94
CA MET A 1 9.51 42.41 19.25
C MET A 1 10.22 41.48 20.21
N ASP A 2 10.07 40.17 19.99
CA ASP A 2 10.37 39.12 20.96
C ASP A 2 11.88 38.88 21.12
N ARG A 3 12.35 38.79 22.37
CA ARG A 3 13.78 38.78 22.75
C ARG A 3 14.57 37.56 22.24
N ARG A 4 13.89 36.52 21.74
CA ARG A 4 14.46 35.23 21.35
C ARG A 4 15.18 35.20 20.00
N LEU A 5 15.01 36.21 19.15
CA LEU A 5 15.63 36.26 17.80
C LEU A 5 17.11 36.69 17.78
N ARG A 6 17.76 36.95 18.93
CA ARG A 6 19.08 37.61 18.96
C ARG A 6 20.31 36.69 19.01
N ARG A 7 20.17 35.37 19.14
CA ARG A 7 21.33 34.46 19.07
C ARG A 7 20.98 33.21 18.27
N ALA A 8 21.32 33.21 16.98
CA ALA A 8 21.29 32.01 16.15
C ALA A 8 22.62 31.23 16.27
N PRO A 9 22.58 29.90 16.32
CA PRO A 9 21.39 29.05 16.38
C PRO A 9 20.80 29.01 17.80
N ASP A 10 19.52 28.67 17.87
CA ASP A 10 18.82 28.48 19.14
C ASP A 10 19.14 27.07 19.64
N ALA A 11 19.72 26.97 20.83
CA ALA A 11 20.22 25.70 21.35
C ALA A 11 19.10 24.67 21.59
N GLU A 12 17.91 25.12 21.98
CA GLU A 12 16.76 24.25 22.22
C GLU A 12 16.26 23.64 20.90
N TRP A 13 16.18 24.46 19.84
CA TRP A 13 15.74 23.98 18.52
C TRP A 13 16.74 23.04 17.88
N VAL A 14 18.04 23.28 18.08
CA VAL A 14 19.11 22.39 17.63
C VAL A 14 19.04 21.06 18.36
N LEU A 15 18.79 21.06 19.68
CA LEU A 15 18.62 19.83 20.46
C LEU A 15 17.37 19.05 19.99
N MET A 16 16.23 19.70 19.81
CA MET A 16 15.02 19.05 19.29
C MET A 16 15.27 18.41 17.92
N TYR A 17 15.98 19.10 17.03
CA TYR A 17 16.35 18.55 15.73
C TYR A 17 17.30 17.36 15.87
N ARG A 18 18.34 17.46 16.71
CA ARG A 18 19.27 16.37 17.02
C ARG A 18 18.56 15.12 17.53
N LEU A 19 17.48 15.29 18.30
CA LEU A 19 16.61 14.22 18.81
C LEU A 19 15.61 13.67 17.76
N GLY A 20 15.80 13.99 16.47
CA GLY A 20 15.03 13.40 15.37
C GLY A 20 13.72 14.13 15.05
N LEU A 21 13.42 15.28 15.67
CA LEU A 21 12.23 16.04 15.29
C LEU A 21 12.45 16.78 13.97
N SER A 22 11.44 16.76 13.10
CA SER A 22 11.49 17.49 11.83
C SER A 22 11.40 19.01 12.05
N ARG A 23 11.95 19.79 11.11
CA ARG A 23 11.84 21.26 11.10
C ARG A 23 10.40 21.76 11.28
N LYS A 24 9.44 21.06 10.67
CA LYS A 24 8.01 21.39 10.73
C LYS A 24 7.47 21.14 12.15
N ARG A 25 7.85 20.01 12.75
CA ARG A 25 7.41 19.65 14.11
C ARG A 25 7.96 20.61 15.17
N ILE A 26 9.22 21.00 15.04
CA ILE A 26 9.85 21.98 15.93
C ILE A 26 9.11 23.32 15.83
N ALA A 27 8.84 23.77 14.61
CA ALA A 27 8.13 25.02 14.34
C ALA A 27 6.72 25.04 14.94
N GLU A 28 5.98 23.93 14.85
CA GLU A 28 4.67 23.76 15.50
C GLU A 28 4.76 23.87 17.03
N LEU A 29 5.74 23.19 17.65
CA LEU A 29 5.92 23.17 19.11
C LEU A 29 6.26 24.54 19.67
N VAL A 30 7.18 25.26 19.01
CA VAL A 30 7.67 26.56 19.47
C VAL A 30 6.87 27.73 18.88
N ARG A 31 5.83 27.43 18.08
CA ARG A 31 4.89 28.39 17.45
C ARG A 31 5.58 29.46 16.59
N VAL A 32 6.53 29.03 15.75
CA VAL A 32 7.21 29.90 14.77
C VAL A 32 7.04 29.37 13.36
N HIS A 33 7.34 30.18 12.35
CA HIS A 33 7.31 29.72 10.96
C HIS A 33 8.46 28.72 10.68
N PRO A 34 8.24 27.60 9.96
CA PRO A 34 9.28 26.59 9.68
C PRO A 34 10.56 27.12 9.03
N ALA A 35 10.47 28.20 8.26
CA ALA A 35 11.65 28.85 7.66
C ALA A 35 12.60 29.43 8.72
N VAL A 36 12.07 29.91 9.85
CA VAL A 36 12.87 30.47 10.95
C VAL A 36 13.67 29.35 11.61
N VAL A 37 13.07 28.19 11.87
CA VAL A 37 13.78 27.00 12.35
C VAL A 37 14.86 26.57 11.33
N GLY A 38 14.51 26.56 10.05
CA GLY A 38 15.46 26.24 8.97
C GLY A 38 16.72 27.11 8.98
N TYR A 39 16.57 28.43 9.17
CA TYR A 39 17.70 29.36 9.30
C TYR A 39 18.62 29.01 10.48
N HIS A 40 18.04 28.70 11.66
CA HIS A 40 18.84 28.30 12.83
C HIS A 40 19.57 26.97 12.58
N LEU A 41 18.92 26.00 11.93
CA LEU A 41 19.56 24.71 11.63
C LEU A 41 20.68 24.82 10.60
N VAL A 42 20.58 25.71 9.61
CA VAL A 42 21.67 25.97 8.66
C VAL A 42 22.93 26.47 9.38
N ILE A 43 22.76 27.38 10.34
CA ILE A 43 23.89 27.88 11.14
C ILE A 43 24.43 26.78 12.07
N ALA A 44 23.55 25.96 12.66
CA ALA A 44 23.93 24.88 13.54
C ALA A 44 24.74 23.79 12.83
N ARG A 45 24.34 23.35 11.63
CA ARG A 45 25.07 22.36 10.82
C ARG A 45 26.50 22.80 10.45
N ARG A 46 26.72 24.11 10.27
CA ARG A 46 28.06 24.66 10.02
C ARG A 46 28.98 24.57 11.25
N ARG A 47 28.40 24.61 12.46
CA ARG A 47 29.15 24.54 13.73
C ARG A 47 29.32 23.11 14.23
N ASP A 48 28.36 22.24 13.92
CA ASP A 48 28.36 20.81 14.27
C ASP A 48 27.97 19.99 13.03
N PRO A 49 28.97 19.51 12.26
CA PRO A 49 28.73 18.65 11.11
C PRO A 49 28.03 17.32 11.45
N GLY A 50 28.12 16.85 12.71
CA GLY A 50 27.50 15.60 13.16
C GLY A 50 26.00 15.73 13.49
N LEU A 51 25.45 16.95 13.47
CA LEU A 51 24.05 17.22 13.81
C LEU A 51 23.07 16.47 12.90
N GLU A 52 23.36 16.41 11.60
CA GLU A 52 22.50 15.76 10.61
C GLU A 52 22.52 14.23 10.78
N THR A 53 23.70 13.65 10.97
CA THR A 53 23.84 12.22 11.28
C THR A 53 23.11 11.85 12.57
N ALA A 54 23.25 12.64 13.62
CA ALA A 54 22.54 12.42 14.88
C ALA A 54 21.02 12.55 14.73
N HIS A 55 20.54 13.54 13.97
CA HIS A 55 19.13 13.69 13.62
C HIS A 55 18.59 12.45 12.91
N HIS A 56 19.29 11.97 11.87
CA HIS A 56 18.88 10.78 11.12
C HIS A 56 18.88 9.52 11.98
N ALA A 57 19.91 9.33 12.83
CA ALA A 57 19.96 8.20 13.76
C ALA A 57 18.80 8.23 14.76
N ALA A 58 18.50 9.39 15.35
CA ALA A 58 17.40 9.55 16.29
C ALA A 58 16.02 9.42 15.62
N ALA A 59 15.87 9.92 14.39
CA ALA A 59 14.65 9.76 13.60
C ALA A 59 14.41 8.28 13.24
N ALA A 60 15.46 7.56 12.83
CA ALA A 60 15.39 6.12 12.54
C ALA A 60 15.04 5.29 13.78
N ALA A 61 15.62 5.62 14.93
CA ALA A 61 15.29 4.96 16.20
C ALA A 61 13.83 5.18 16.63
N ARG A 62 13.23 6.32 16.29
CA ARG A 62 11.80 6.59 16.54
C ARG A 62 10.85 5.86 15.60
N THR A 63 11.29 5.57 14.38
CA THR A 63 10.51 4.78 13.41
C THR A 63 10.71 3.27 13.61
N SER A 64 11.75 2.88 14.33
CA SER A 64 12.03 1.49 14.67
C SER A 64 10.89 0.91 15.54
N PRO A 65 10.53 -0.38 15.35
CA PRO A 65 9.54 -1.07 16.16
C PRO A 65 9.90 -1.01 17.65
N SER A 66 8.90 -0.76 18.50
CA SER A 66 9.09 -0.85 19.95
C SER A 66 9.38 -2.30 20.37
N PRO A 67 10.07 -2.54 21.50
CA PRO A 67 10.31 -3.90 22.01
C PRO A 67 9.02 -4.72 22.15
N ARG A 68 7.93 -4.09 22.62
CA ARG A 68 6.61 -4.72 22.72
C ARG A 68 6.09 -5.17 21.35
N SER A 69 6.30 -4.36 20.32
CA SER A 69 5.87 -4.68 18.95
C SER A 69 6.66 -5.83 18.34
N LEU A 70 7.94 -5.99 18.73
CA LEU A 70 8.75 -7.16 18.38
C LEU A 70 8.30 -8.40 19.15
N THR A 71 7.98 -8.28 20.45
CA THR A 71 7.39 -9.39 21.22
C THR A 71 6.09 -9.89 20.58
N SER A 72 5.18 -8.98 20.20
CA SER A 72 3.96 -9.37 19.50
C SER A 72 4.21 -10.03 18.14
N MET A 73 5.29 -9.68 17.44
CA MET A 73 5.70 -10.40 16.24
C MET A 73 6.15 -11.83 16.57
N GLU A 74 7.00 -12.02 17.58
CA GLU A 74 7.44 -13.35 18.02
C GLU A 74 6.26 -14.23 18.45
N GLU A 75 5.27 -13.67 19.15
CA GLU A 75 4.03 -14.37 19.52
C GLU A 75 3.27 -14.87 18.29
N ILE A 76 3.19 -14.06 17.22
CA ILE A 76 2.55 -14.45 15.96
C ILE A 76 3.33 -15.55 15.27
N ILE A 77 4.67 -15.44 15.23
CA ILE A 77 5.54 -16.46 14.62
C ILE A 77 5.43 -17.79 15.36
N ALA A 78 5.44 -17.76 16.70
CA ALA A 78 5.24 -18.94 17.53
C ALA A 78 3.88 -19.59 17.28
N TRP A 79 2.81 -18.79 17.17
CA TRP A 79 1.48 -19.27 16.84
C TRP A 79 1.42 -19.94 15.45
N ILE A 80 2.02 -19.32 14.43
CA ILE A 80 2.07 -19.89 13.07
C ILE A 80 2.83 -21.21 13.05
N THR A 81 3.94 -21.27 13.80
CA THR A 81 4.77 -22.47 13.91
C THR A 81 4.01 -23.60 14.60
N ALA A 82 3.25 -23.28 15.66
CA ALA A 82 2.45 -24.26 16.40
C ALA A 82 1.25 -24.80 15.59
N GLU A 83 0.56 -23.93 14.85
CA GLU A 83 -0.62 -24.29 14.07
C GLU A 83 -0.28 -24.82 12.66
N GLY A 84 0.95 -24.61 12.19
CA GLY A 84 1.40 -24.99 10.84
C GLY A 84 0.69 -24.24 9.71
N ARG A 85 0.06 -23.10 10.00
CA ARG A 85 -0.74 -22.32 9.04
C ARG A 85 -0.75 -20.84 9.38
N LEU A 86 -1.09 -20.02 8.39
CA LEU A 86 -1.26 -18.58 8.57
C LEU A 86 -2.62 -18.23 9.25
N PRO A 87 -2.69 -17.15 10.05
CA PRO A 87 -3.92 -16.68 10.68
C PRO A 87 -4.98 -16.29 9.66
N ARG A 88 -6.24 -16.68 9.90
CA ARG A 88 -7.38 -16.38 9.02
C ARG A 88 -8.10 -15.11 9.45
N GLY A 89 -8.31 -14.19 8.49
CA GLY A 89 -9.05 -12.95 8.72
C GLY A 89 -10.54 -13.13 9.07
N HIS A 90 -11.12 -14.28 8.72
CA HIS A 90 -12.51 -14.65 9.00
C HIS A 90 -12.65 -15.71 10.11
N SER A 91 -11.60 -15.95 10.90
CA SER A 91 -11.69 -16.85 12.07
C SER A 91 -12.72 -16.34 13.08
N GLU A 92 -13.37 -17.24 13.83
CA GLU A 92 -14.23 -16.89 14.97
C GLU A 92 -13.41 -16.30 16.13
N ASN A 93 -12.13 -16.66 16.22
CA ASN A 93 -11.23 -16.16 17.25
C ASN A 93 -10.76 -14.72 16.95
N ARG A 94 -11.01 -13.81 17.89
CA ARG A 94 -10.61 -12.39 17.79
C ARG A 94 -9.08 -12.23 17.69
N CYS A 95 -8.32 -13.02 18.44
CA CYS A 95 -6.86 -12.96 18.44
C CYS A 95 -6.33 -13.32 17.05
N GLU A 96 -6.80 -14.43 16.47
CA GLU A 96 -6.40 -14.86 15.12
C GLU A 96 -6.73 -13.81 14.05
N ARG A 97 -7.92 -13.18 14.12
CA ARG A 97 -8.27 -12.07 13.22
C ARG A 97 -7.31 -10.88 13.35
N SER A 98 -6.88 -10.56 14.57
CA SER A 98 -5.93 -9.48 14.81
C SER A 98 -4.55 -9.80 14.22
N MET A 99 -4.07 -11.02 14.40
CA MET A 99 -2.82 -11.50 13.81
C MET A 99 -2.87 -11.48 12.28
N ALA A 100 -4.00 -11.89 11.70
CA ALA A 100 -4.22 -11.85 10.24
C ALA A 100 -4.18 -10.42 9.67
N ARG A 101 -4.77 -9.45 10.38
CA ARG A 101 -4.70 -8.03 9.99
C ARG A 101 -3.28 -7.49 10.09
N TRP A 102 -2.60 -7.78 11.19
CA TRP A 102 -1.21 -7.36 11.40
C TRP A 102 -0.30 -7.87 10.28
N LEU A 103 -0.39 -9.16 9.91
CA LEU A 103 0.36 -9.72 8.77
C LEU A 103 0.00 -9.05 7.44
N SER A 104 -1.27 -8.69 7.25
CA SER A 104 -1.72 -8.00 6.02
C SER A 104 -1.11 -6.60 5.90
N ASP A 105 -1.02 -5.86 7.01
CA ASP A 105 -0.37 -4.54 7.04
C ASP A 105 1.14 -4.66 6.76
N ARG A 106 1.83 -5.64 7.39
CA ARG A 106 3.26 -5.90 7.13
C ARG A 106 3.54 -6.32 5.70
N ARG A 107 2.65 -7.11 5.07
CA ARG A 107 2.75 -7.45 3.64
C ARG A 107 2.63 -6.23 2.74
N ARG A 108 1.70 -5.32 3.05
CA ARG A 108 1.54 -4.06 2.30
C ARG A 108 2.81 -3.23 2.42
N GLU A 109 3.34 -3.06 3.63
CA GLU A 109 4.60 -2.35 3.85
C GLU A 109 5.78 -3.01 3.13
N ALA A 110 5.82 -4.35 3.06
CA ALA A 110 6.84 -5.06 2.29
C ALA A 110 6.72 -4.78 0.79
N ALA A 111 5.49 -4.80 0.25
CA ALA A 111 5.23 -4.50 -1.16
C ALA A 111 5.52 -3.03 -1.51
N ASP A 112 5.26 -2.11 -0.57
CA ASP A 112 5.53 -0.68 -0.71
C ASP A 112 7.02 -0.34 -0.46
N GLY A 113 7.83 -1.31 0.01
CA GLY A 113 9.24 -1.13 0.34
C GLY A 113 9.49 -0.31 1.62
N THR A 114 8.46 -0.14 2.46
CA THR A 114 8.52 0.65 3.71
C THR A 114 8.61 -0.22 4.96
N LEU A 115 8.74 -1.54 4.83
CA LEU A 115 8.84 -2.46 5.95
C LEU A 115 10.14 -2.25 6.71
N ASP A 116 10.03 -2.13 8.04
CA ASP A 116 11.20 -2.02 8.91
C ASP A 116 12.07 -3.29 8.83
N PRO A 117 13.41 -3.17 8.76
CA PRO A 117 14.32 -4.31 8.69
C PRO A 117 14.10 -5.36 9.79
N ALA A 118 13.78 -4.94 11.03
CA ALA A 118 13.55 -5.87 12.13
C ALA A 118 12.31 -6.76 11.90
N TYR A 119 11.26 -6.22 11.26
CA TYR A 119 10.12 -7.02 10.85
C TYR A 119 10.44 -7.92 9.66
N SER A 120 11.22 -7.43 8.70
CA SER A 120 11.64 -8.23 7.54
C SER A 120 12.46 -9.45 7.97
N GLU A 121 13.46 -9.26 8.83
CA GLU A 121 14.30 -10.32 9.37
C GLU A 121 13.47 -11.30 10.21
N GLY A 122 12.61 -10.77 11.09
CA GLY A 122 11.76 -11.60 11.93
C GLY A 122 10.80 -12.47 11.13
N LEU A 123 10.13 -11.90 10.12
CA LEU A 123 9.14 -12.60 9.32
C LEU A 123 9.75 -13.53 8.25
N ALA A 124 11.02 -13.33 7.86
CA ALA A 124 11.72 -14.25 6.96
C ALA A 124 11.76 -15.71 7.47
N ARG A 125 11.57 -15.93 8.78
CA ARG A 125 11.45 -17.24 9.42
C ARG A 125 10.12 -17.96 9.12
N VAL A 126 9.11 -17.26 8.60
CA VAL A 126 7.78 -17.82 8.33
C VAL A 126 7.65 -18.12 6.83
N PRO A 127 7.55 -19.39 6.41
CA PRO A 127 7.35 -19.72 5.00
C PRO A 127 6.08 -19.09 4.44
N GLU A 128 6.15 -18.58 3.20
CA GLU A 128 5.03 -18.00 2.47
C GLU A 128 4.32 -16.81 3.16
N TRP A 129 4.93 -16.23 4.21
CA TRP A 129 4.32 -15.10 4.91
C TRP A 129 4.09 -13.91 4.00
N ALA A 130 5.00 -13.66 3.06
CA ALA A 130 4.90 -12.59 2.07
C ALA A 130 3.95 -12.95 0.90
N GLY A 131 3.56 -14.22 0.80
CA GLY A 131 2.62 -14.71 -0.20
C GLY A 131 1.26 -14.05 -0.02
N ASN A 132 0.91 -13.13 -0.92
CA ASN A 132 -0.41 -12.54 -0.93
C ASN A 132 -1.40 -13.51 -1.59
N HIS A 133 -1.82 -14.56 -0.87
CA HIS A 133 -2.84 -15.50 -1.35
C HIS A 133 -4.10 -14.79 -1.85
N ARG A 134 -4.41 -13.61 -1.30
CA ARG A 134 -5.53 -12.80 -1.78
C ARG A 134 -5.25 -12.19 -3.16
N ALA A 135 -4.06 -11.62 -3.39
CA ALA A 135 -3.67 -11.16 -4.72
C ALA A 135 -3.59 -12.32 -5.71
N ALA A 136 -3.01 -13.46 -5.33
CA ALA A 136 -2.99 -14.66 -6.17
C ALA A 136 -4.42 -15.15 -6.49
N ALA A 137 -5.33 -15.13 -5.52
CA ALA A 137 -6.74 -15.45 -5.75
C ALA A 137 -7.47 -14.39 -6.59
N ASP A 138 -7.13 -13.12 -6.44
CA ASP A 138 -7.65 -12.03 -7.26
C ASP A 138 -7.18 -12.16 -8.71
N ASP A 139 -5.91 -12.53 -8.93
CA ASP A 139 -5.33 -12.82 -10.24
C ASP A 139 -5.97 -14.06 -10.86
N ALA A 140 -6.14 -15.14 -10.09
CA ALA A 140 -6.83 -16.35 -10.54
C ALA A 140 -8.27 -16.05 -10.97
N ARG A 141 -9.03 -15.32 -10.15
CA ARG A 141 -10.40 -14.87 -10.50
C ARG A 141 -10.41 -13.97 -11.73
N TRP A 142 -9.43 -13.10 -11.88
CA TRP A 142 -9.32 -12.22 -13.04
C TRP A 142 -9.06 -13.04 -14.31
N ASN A 143 -8.16 -14.00 -14.27
CA ASN A 143 -7.84 -14.90 -15.37
C ASN A 143 -9.02 -15.81 -15.73
N GLU A 144 -9.75 -16.33 -14.74
CA GLU A 144 -10.95 -17.14 -14.95
C GLU A 144 -12.04 -16.34 -15.68
N ARG A 145 -12.28 -15.09 -15.27
CA ARG A 145 -13.25 -14.21 -15.93
C ARG A 145 -12.82 -13.82 -17.34
N LEU A 146 -11.51 -13.64 -17.56
CA LEU A 146 -10.98 -13.43 -18.91
C LEU A 146 -11.24 -14.64 -19.81
N ALA A 147 -10.96 -15.86 -19.32
CA ALA A 147 -11.22 -17.09 -20.08
C ALA A 147 -12.71 -17.22 -20.43
N GLN A 148 -13.60 -17.00 -19.45
CA GLN A 148 -15.04 -17.03 -19.69
C GLN A 148 -15.51 -15.98 -20.71
N LEU A 149 -14.86 -14.80 -20.76
CA LEU A 149 -15.15 -13.78 -21.77
C LEU A 149 -14.68 -14.21 -23.16
N VAL A 150 -13.49 -14.83 -23.26
CA VAL A 150 -12.97 -15.39 -24.52
C VAL A 150 -13.92 -16.46 -25.05
N ASP A 151 -14.34 -17.39 -24.19
CA ASP A 151 -15.29 -18.46 -24.56
C ASP A 151 -16.63 -17.87 -25.01
N PHE A 152 -17.16 -16.90 -24.25
CA PHE A 152 -18.41 -16.23 -24.59
C PHE A 152 -18.35 -15.55 -25.97
N ARG A 153 -17.20 -14.95 -26.33
CA ARG A 153 -16.97 -14.34 -27.64
C ARG A 153 -16.76 -15.39 -28.74
N ALA A 154 -16.10 -16.51 -28.43
CA ALA A 154 -15.88 -17.61 -29.36
C ALA A 154 -17.19 -18.34 -29.72
N GLU A 155 -18.16 -18.38 -28.81
CA GLU A 155 -19.54 -18.88 -29.04
C GLU A 155 -20.34 -18.02 -30.04
N GLY A 156 -19.78 -16.93 -30.58
CA GLY A 156 -20.45 -16.03 -31.53
C GLY A 156 -21.28 -14.93 -30.86
N ASN A 157 -21.25 -14.83 -29.52
CA ASN A 157 -21.94 -13.76 -28.82
C ASN A 157 -21.21 -12.43 -28.98
N ASP A 158 -22.00 -11.35 -29.12
CA ASP A 158 -21.45 -9.99 -29.07
C ASP A 158 -21.21 -9.54 -27.60
N TRP A 159 -20.58 -8.39 -27.36
CA TRP A 159 -20.07 -8.00 -26.04
C TRP A 159 -21.09 -8.09 -24.89
N PRO A 160 -20.76 -8.74 -23.75
CA PRO A 160 -21.70 -8.93 -22.66
C PRO A 160 -22.17 -7.62 -22.05
N ARG A 161 -23.44 -7.56 -21.65
CA ARG A 161 -24.07 -6.37 -21.01
C ARG A 161 -24.25 -6.60 -19.52
N HIS A 162 -24.07 -5.54 -18.74
CA HIS A 162 -24.49 -5.54 -17.33
C HIS A 162 -25.97 -5.11 -17.15
N HIS A 163 -26.64 -4.63 -18.20
CA HIS A 163 -28.06 -4.30 -18.21
C HIS A 163 -28.73 -4.97 -19.41
N HIS A 164 -29.99 -5.39 -19.25
CA HIS A 164 -30.77 -6.09 -20.29
C HIS A 164 -30.02 -7.31 -20.85
N TYR A 165 -29.54 -8.16 -19.94
CA TYR A 165 -28.78 -9.37 -20.25
C TYR A 165 -29.72 -10.57 -20.49
N ALA A 166 -29.26 -11.53 -21.29
CA ALA A 166 -29.98 -12.77 -21.58
C ALA A 166 -29.69 -13.90 -20.57
N SER A 167 -28.56 -13.81 -19.85
CA SER A 167 -28.17 -14.79 -18.84
C SER A 167 -27.35 -14.18 -17.70
N GLU A 168 -27.34 -14.84 -16.55
CA GLU A 168 -26.50 -14.44 -15.40
C GLU A 168 -24.99 -14.48 -15.74
N ARG A 169 -24.58 -15.39 -16.64
CA ARG A 169 -23.22 -15.42 -17.20
C ARG A 169 -22.93 -14.12 -17.97
N GLU A 170 -23.83 -13.67 -18.84
CA GLU A 170 -23.69 -12.41 -19.57
C GLU A 170 -23.64 -11.22 -18.60
N HIS A 171 -24.52 -11.19 -17.60
CA HIS A 171 -24.55 -10.13 -16.58
C HIS A 171 -23.20 -10.00 -15.86
N THR A 172 -22.69 -11.13 -15.35
CA THR A 172 -21.43 -11.20 -14.61
C THR A 172 -20.26 -10.69 -15.45
N LEU A 173 -20.15 -11.17 -16.70
CA LEU A 173 -19.10 -10.74 -17.62
C LEU A 173 -19.26 -9.26 -18.03
N GLY A 174 -20.50 -8.79 -18.17
CA GLY A 174 -20.84 -7.41 -18.47
C GLY A 174 -20.40 -6.44 -17.36
N VAL A 175 -20.61 -6.80 -16.10
CA VAL A 175 -20.15 -6.02 -14.93
C VAL A 175 -18.62 -6.04 -14.87
N TRP A 176 -18.02 -7.22 -15.09
CA TRP A 176 -16.58 -7.38 -15.05
C TRP A 176 -15.86 -6.53 -16.10
N ILE A 177 -16.30 -6.59 -17.37
CA ILE A 177 -15.69 -5.80 -18.45
C ILE A 177 -15.93 -4.30 -18.28
N HIS A 178 -17.10 -3.91 -17.77
CA HIS A 178 -17.37 -2.51 -17.41
C HIS A 178 -16.36 -2.01 -16.36
N THR A 179 -16.09 -2.81 -15.33
CA THR A 179 -15.10 -2.50 -14.29
C THR A 179 -13.69 -2.36 -14.89
N GLN A 180 -13.28 -3.22 -15.83
CA GLN A 180 -11.98 -3.10 -16.48
C GLN A 180 -11.86 -1.79 -17.28
N ARG A 181 -12.91 -1.43 -18.04
CA ARG A 181 -12.96 -0.16 -18.79
C ARG A 181 -12.88 1.05 -17.85
N TYR A 182 -13.60 0.99 -16.73
CA TYR A 182 -13.56 2.04 -15.71
C TYR A 182 -12.15 2.21 -15.13
N LYS A 183 -11.49 1.12 -14.70
CA LYS A 183 -10.13 1.15 -14.17
C LYS A 183 -9.12 1.67 -15.18
N ARG A 184 -9.21 1.24 -16.46
CA ARG A 184 -8.35 1.74 -17.54
C ARG A 184 -8.47 3.26 -17.70
N ARG A 185 -9.69 3.81 -17.71
CA ARG A 185 -9.92 5.26 -17.86
C ARG A 185 -9.31 6.08 -16.73
N ARG A 186 -9.13 5.48 -15.56
CA ARG A 186 -8.49 6.11 -14.39
C ARG A 186 -6.98 5.90 -14.30
N GLY A 187 -6.42 5.04 -15.16
CA GLY A 187 -5.02 4.62 -15.05
C GLY A 187 -4.77 3.57 -13.95
N ASP A 188 -5.81 3.02 -13.34
CA ASP A 188 -5.72 2.07 -12.21
C ASP A 188 -5.65 0.60 -12.66
N LEU A 189 -5.64 0.33 -13.98
CA LEU A 189 -5.57 -1.02 -14.53
C LEU A 189 -4.12 -1.37 -14.85
N ASP A 190 -3.67 -2.52 -14.33
CA ASP A 190 -2.34 -3.06 -14.58
C ASP A 190 -2.02 -3.13 -16.10
N PRO A 191 -0.89 -2.55 -16.55
CA PRO A 191 -0.44 -2.62 -17.94
C PRO A 191 -0.36 -4.05 -18.49
N ALA A 192 -0.01 -5.05 -17.68
CA ALA A 192 0.02 -6.45 -18.11
C ALA A 192 -1.39 -6.96 -18.45
N ARG A 193 -2.39 -6.59 -17.63
CA ARG A 193 -3.81 -6.94 -17.87
C ARG A 193 -4.36 -6.25 -19.11
N ILE A 194 -3.95 -5.00 -19.39
CA ILE A 194 -4.31 -4.29 -20.63
C ILE A 194 -3.78 -5.05 -21.85
N LYS A 195 -2.48 -5.37 -21.88
CA LYS A 195 -1.86 -6.13 -22.99
C LYS A 195 -2.57 -7.46 -23.24
N LEU A 196 -2.94 -8.16 -22.16
CA LEU A 196 -3.61 -9.46 -22.26
C LEU A 196 -5.05 -9.33 -22.81
N LEU A 197 -5.80 -8.31 -22.37
CA LEU A 197 -7.12 -8.01 -22.92
C LEU A 197 -7.04 -7.57 -24.39
N ASP A 198 -6.06 -6.75 -24.75
CA ASP A 198 -5.86 -6.30 -26.14
C ASP A 198 -5.52 -7.48 -27.06
N LYS A 199 -4.73 -8.45 -26.57
CA LYS A 199 -4.38 -9.67 -27.30
C LYS A 199 -5.55 -10.62 -27.49
N THR A 200 -6.33 -10.87 -26.44
CA THR A 200 -7.38 -11.90 -26.43
C THR A 200 -8.74 -11.41 -26.92
N ASN A 201 -9.01 -10.12 -26.74
CA ASN A 201 -10.33 -9.52 -26.92
C ASN A 201 -10.21 -8.15 -27.60
N PRO A 202 -9.73 -8.07 -28.86
CA PRO A 202 -9.56 -6.80 -29.57
C PRO A 202 -10.90 -6.04 -29.64
N GLY A 203 -10.87 -4.73 -29.38
CA GLY A 203 -12.08 -3.88 -29.33
C GLY A 203 -12.84 -3.91 -27.99
N TRP A 204 -12.31 -4.59 -26.95
CA TRP A 204 -12.95 -4.63 -25.63
C TRP A 204 -13.14 -3.25 -25.00
N GLN A 205 -12.39 -2.24 -25.45
CA GLN A 205 -12.38 -0.89 -24.88
C GLN A 205 -13.64 -0.10 -25.29
N THR A 206 -14.09 -0.27 -26.53
CA THR A 206 -15.25 0.41 -27.10
C THR A 206 -16.54 -0.37 -26.83
N GLY A 207 -16.47 -1.71 -26.83
CA GLY A 207 -17.64 -2.58 -26.68
C GLY A 207 -18.56 -2.55 -27.90
N ARG A 208 -19.85 -2.86 -27.70
CA ARG A 208 -20.86 -2.77 -28.77
C ARG A 208 -20.89 -1.34 -29.32
N THR A 209 -20.74 -1.19 -30.63
CA THR A 209 -21.02 0.08 -31.32
C THR A 209 -22.49 0.41 -31.09
N ARG A 210 -22.81 1.64 -30.64
CA ARG A 210 -24.20 2.08 -30.52
C ARG A 210 -24.82 2.07 -31.92
N GLY A 211 -25.57 1.01 -32.24
CA GLY A 211 -26.41 0.97 -33.42
C GLY A 211 -27.42 2.10 -33.33
N ARG A 212 -27.43 2.98 -34.33
CA ARG A 212 -28.56 3.85 -34.64
C ARG A 212 -29.80 2.95 -34.77
N PRO A 213 -30.96 3.28 -34.17
CA PRO A 213 -32.14 2.46 -34.38
C PRO A 213 -32.46 2.43 -35.89
N PRO A 214 -32.85 1.27 -36.45
CA PRO A 214 -33.40 1.26 -37.80
C PRO A 214 -34.65 2.15 -37.80
N ARG A 215 -34.76 3.00 -38.83
CA ARG A 215 -35.93 3.84 -39.09
C ARG A 215 -37.10 3.02 -39.58
#